data_AF-S9X7I1-F1
#
_entry.id   AF-S9X7I1-F1
#
_cell.length_a   1.000
_cell.length_b   1.000
_cell.length_c   1.000
_cell.angle_alpha   90.00
_cell.angle_beta   90.00
_cell.angle_gamma   90.00
#
_symmetry.space_group_name_H-M   'P 1'
#
loop_
_entity.id
_entity.type
_entity.pdbx_description
1 polymer ?
#
loop_
_entity_poly.entity_id
_entity_poly.type
_entity_poly.pdbx_seq_one_letter_code
_entity_poly.pdbx_strand_id
1 'polypeptide(L)'
;MKAEQDTVHPITTFSYIVNELQKRANNGKQLVYLSLVEPRVQGIFDVNASDIVGSNDFIKKLWKGAILHSGNYTYDSPEFKLLKADVNIDDRTMIGFSRYFTSNPDLIERLRKGLELTPYVRSLFYATNNNGYNTFPNYGKELQFDPKAEEKRRPVSLI
;
A
#
# COMPACT_ATOMS: atom_id res chain seq x y z
N MET A 1 15.36 9.00 -2.85
CA MET A 1 16.12 10.00 -2.05
C MET A 1 16.94 9.20 -1.08
N LYS A 2 18.26 9.38 -1.05
CA LYS A 2 19.06 8.80 0.02
C LYS A 2 18.90 9.72 1.23
N ALA A 3 18.03 9.35 2.16
CA ALA A 3 17.69 10.12 3.36
C ALA A 3 18.91 10.65 4.15
N GLU A 4 20.05 9.95 4.05
CA GLU A 4 21.31 10.31 4.69
C GLU A 4 22.04 11.49 4.03
N GLN A 5 21.65 11.86 2.81
CA GLN A 5 22.26 12.96 2.05
C GLN A 5 21.46 14.27 2.17
N ASP A 6 20.32 14.24 2.86
CA ASP A 6 19.49 15.42 3.08
C ASP A 6 20.10 16.32 4.17
N THR A 7 19.98 17.63 4.02
CA THR A 7 20.49 18.62 4.99
C THR A 7 19.81 18.52 6.36
N VAL A 8 18.61 17.94 6.41
CA VAL A 8 17.87 17.62 7.63
C VAL A 8 17.42 16.17 7.56
N HIS A 9 17.81 15.38 8.57
CA HIS A 9 17.45 13.97 8.65
C HIS A 9 15.92 13.79 8.63
N PRO A 10 15.34 12.89 7.81
CA PRO A 10 13.90 12.75 7.68
C PRO A 10 13.16 12.47 9.00
N ILE A 11 13.78 11.71 9.91
CA ILE A 11 13.21 11.50 11.26
C ILE A 11 12.93 12.83 11.97
N THR A 12 13.81 13.84 11.86
CA THR A 12 13.59 15.17 12.47
C THR A 12 12.35 15.83 11.89
N THR A 13 12.27 15.89 10.56
CA THR A 13 11.15 16.51 9.83
C THR A 13 9.83 15.83 10.16
N PHE A 14 9.76 14.51 10.04
CA PHE A 14 8.52 13.77 10.25
C PHE A 14 8.16 13.68 11.74
N SER A 15 9.12 13.63 12.66
CA SER A 15 8.83 13.66 14.09
C SER A 15 8.19 14.99 14.51
N TYR A 16 8.63 16.11 13.94
CA TYR A 16 8.00 17.41 14.19
C TYR A 16 6.54 17.41 13.73
N ILE A 17 6.29 16.99 12.48
CA ILE A 17 4.94 16.93 11.91
C ILE A 17 4.03 16.03 12.75
N VAL A 18 4.47 14.81 13.08
CA VAL A 18 3.67 13.85 13.83
C VAL A 18 3.38 14.35 15.25
N ASN A 19 4.34 14.99 15.92
CA ASN A 19 4.10 15.61 17.23
C ASN A 19 3.07 16.73 17.15
N GLU A 20 3.12 17.58 16.13
CA GLU A 20 2.14 18.63 15.91
C GLU A 20 0.73 18.07 15.64
N LEU A 21 0.64 16.97 14.90
CA LEU A 21 -0.63 16.26 14.70
C LEU A 21 -1.13 15.62 16.01
N GLN A 22 -0.25 15.02 16.82
CA GLN A 22 -0.62 14.47 18.12
C GLN A 22 -1.10 15.55 19.09
N LYS A 23 -0.48 16.73 19.10
CA LYS A 23 -0.97 17.88 19.88
C LYS A 23 -2.38 18.27 19.46
N ARG A 24 -2.70 18.26 18.16
CA ARG A 24 -4.05 18.53 17.67
C ARG A 24 -5.03 17.44 18.10
N ALA A 25 -4.63 16.17 18.05
CA ALA A 25 -5.43 15.06 18.56
C ALA A 25 -5.74 15.19 20.06
N ASN A 26 -4.75 15.54 20.88
CA ASN A 26 -4.92 15.79 22.32
C ASN A 26 -5.89 16.96 22.61
N ASN A 27 -6.06 17.88 21.64
CA ASN A 27 -7.01 19.00 21.71
C ASN A 27 -8.35 18.70 21.00
N GLY A 28 -8.71 17.42 20.85
CA GLY A 28 -10.00 17.01 20.29
C GLY A 28 -10.10 17.10 18.76
N LYS A 29 -8.99 17.33 18.05
CA LYS A 29 -8.93 17.46 16.57
C LYS A 29 -8.13 16.31 15.95
N GLN A 30 -8.42 15.09 16.39
CA GLN A 30 -7.71 13.90 15.92
C GLN A 30 -8.06 13.59 14.46
N LEU A 31 -7.05 13.38 13.62
CA LEU A 31 -7.23 12.84 12.27
C LEU A 31 -7.68 11.37 12.34
N VAL A 32 -8.42 10.91 11.34
CA VAL A 32 -8.91 9.52 11.31
C VAL A 32 -7.76 8.52 11.31
N TYR A 33 -6.70 8.77 10.53
CA TYR A 33 -5.48 7.97 10.52
C TYR A 33 -4.29 8.75 9.92
N LEU A 34 -3.09 8.21 10.10
CA LEU A 34 -1.90 8.58 9.32
C LEU A 34 -1.58 7.47 8.31
N SER A 35 -1.34 7.82 7.05
CA SER A 35 -0.90 6.87 6.03
C SER A 35 0.60 6.93 5.85
N LEU A 36 1.28 5.79 6.01
CA LEU A 36 2.72 5.67 5.94
C LEU A 36 3.12 4.76 4.78
N VAL A 37 4.07 5.23 3.97
CA VAL A 37 4.77 4.38 3.02
C VAL A 37 5.95 3.75 3.74
N GLU A 38 5.97 2.44 3.78
CA GLU A 38 7.05 1.66 4.37
C GLU A 38 8.32 1.76 3.53
N PRO A 39 9.51 1.80 4.13
CA PRO A 39 10.76 2.11 3.43
C PRO A 39 11.16 1.07 2.37
N ARG A 40 10.45 -0.07 2.34
CA ARG A 40 10.52 -1.09 1.29
C ARG A 40 10.04 -0.58 -0.09
N VAL A 41 9.36 0.56 -0.14
CA VAL A 41 8.85 1.18 -1.38
C VAL A 41 9.18 2.67 -1.40
N GLN A 42 9.71 3.16 -2.53
CA GLN A 42 9.89 4.58 -2.79
C GLN A 42 9.03 4.99 -4.00
N GLY A 43 7.96 5.74 -3.73
CA GLY A 43 6.95 6.08 -4.74
C GLY A 43 6.27 4.82 -5.25
N ILE A 44 6.62 4.37 -6.45
CA ILE A 44 6.07 3.16 -7.08
C ILE A 44 7.09 2.03 -7.22
N PHE A 45 8.33 2.19 -6.77
CA PHE A 45 9.40 1.20 -6.94
C PHE A 45 9.74 0.52 -5.62
N ASP A 46 10.06 -0.77 -5.68
CA ASP A 46 10.62 -1.48 -4.54
C ASP A 46 12.05 -0.97 -4.27
N VAL A 47 12.42 -0.94 -2.99
CA VAL A 47 13.76 -0.59 -2.52
C VAL A 47 14.46 -1.89 -2.12
N ASN A 48 15.70 -2.09 -2.58
CA ASN A 48 16.47 -3.27 -2.15
C ASN A 48 16.71 -3.20 -0.63
N ALA A 49 16.75 -4.35 0.03
CA ALA A 49 16.98 -4.40 1.47
C ALA A 49 18.27 -3.68 1.91
N SER A 50 19.33 -3.72 1.08
CA SER A 50 20.60 -3.02 1.33
C SER A 50 20.51 -1.50 1.26
N ASP A 51 19.49 -0.96 0.59
CA ASP A 51 19.30 0.47 0.37
C ASP A 51 18.30 1.09 1.37
N ILE A 52 17.70 0.28 2.25
CA ILE A 52 16.76 0.74 3.27
C ILE A 52 17.55 1.41 4.41
N VAL A 53 17.42 2.73 4.49
CA VAL A 53 18.07 3.58 5.50
C VAL A 53 17.03 4.15 6.46
N GLY A 54 16.56 3.31 7.40
CA GLY A 54 15.64 3.69 8.48
C GLY A 54 14.32 2.92 8.53
N SER A 55 13.47 3.30 9.49
CA SER A 55 12.17 2.67 9.76
C SER A 55 11.13 3.74 10.17
N ASN A 56 9.85 3.45 9.97
CA ASN A 56 8.73 4.25 10.43
C ASN A 56 8.39 4.03 11.93
N ASP A 57 9.12 3.18 12.65
CA ASP A 57 8.81 2.81 14.04
C ASP A 57 8.72 4.00 15.01
N PHE A 58 9.43 5.10 14.73
CA PHE A 58 9.34 6.32 15.53
C PHE A 58 7.92 6.91 15.52
N ILE A 59 7.18 6.76 14.41
CA ILE A 59 5.81 7.29 14.28
C ILE A 59 4.87 6.56 15.24
N LYS A 60 5.03 5.25 15.44
CA LYS A 60 4.23 4.45 16.39
C LYS A 60 4.38 4.99 17.82
N LYS A 61 5.54 5.57 18.17
CA LYS A 61 5.80 6.16 19.50
C LYS A 61 5.12 7.52 19.66
N LEU A 62 5.10 8.33 18.61
CA LEU A 62 4.62 9.71 18.63
C LEU A 62 3.10 9.84 18.42
N TRP A 63 2.53 9.09 17.46
CA TRP A 63 1.10 9.11 17.16
C TRP A 63 0.35 8.03 17.92
N LYS A 64 -0.82 8.36 18.49
CA LYS A 64 -1.68 7.43 19.25
C LYS A 64 -2.95 6.99 18.51
N GLY A 65 -3.29 7.65 17.40
CA GLY A 65 -4.43 7.25 16.56
C GLY A 65 -4.08 6.11 15.61
N ALA A 66 -5.02 5.80 14.70
CA ALA A 66 -4.86 4.75 13.70
C ALA A 66 -3.75 5.05 12.68
N ILE A 67 -3.09 3.99 12.20
CA ILE A 67 -2.02 4.07 11.21
C ILE A 67 -2.27 3.07 10.08
N LEU A 68 -2.20 3.54 8.84
CA LEU A 68 -2.19 2.70 7.64
C LEU A 68 -0.75 2.53 7.15
N HIS A 69 -0.19 1.34 7.28
CA HIS A 69 1.11 1.00 6.70
C HIS A 69 0.93 0.41 5.31
N SER A 70 1.64 0.94 4.30
CA SER A 70 1.60 0.45 2.93
C SER A 70 3.01 0.30 2.39
N GLY A 71 3.33 -0.83 1.74
CA GLY A 71 4.62 -1.00 1.08
C GLY A 71 5.09 -2.44 1.09
N ASN A 72 4.98 -3.08 -0.09
CA ASN A 72 5.45 -4.43 -0.40
C ASN A 72 5.19 -5.48 0.71
N TYR A 73 3.98 -5.51 1.28
CA TYR A 73 3.57 -6.53 2.26
C TYR A 73 3.39 -7.94 1.66
N THR A 74 3.59 -8.09 0.35
CA THR A 74 3.61 -9.37 -0.37
C THR A 74 5.00 -9.97 -0.51
N TYR A 75 6.07 -9.32 -0.01
CA TYR A 75 7.45 -9.76 -0.24
C TYR A 75 7.75 -11.16 0.32
N ASP A 76 7.02 -11.58 1.35
CA ASP A 76 7.10 -12.87 2.02
C ASP A 76 5.79 -13.66 1.89
N SER A 77 5.06 -13.43 0.79
CA SER A 77 3.97 -14.30 0.35
C SER A 77 4.51 -15.70 0.01
N PRO A 78 3.80 -16.79 0.35
CA PRO A 78 2.43 -16.86 0.87
C PRO A 78 2.31 -16.79 2.39
N GLU A 79 3.41 -16.74 3.15
CA GLU A 79 3.35 -16.81 4.62
C GLU A 79 2.86 -15.50 5.26
N PHE A 80 3.13 -14.35 4.62
CA PHE A 80 2.74 -13.01 5.09
C PHE A 80 3.20 -12.75 6.54
N LYS A 81 4.43 -13.13 6.89
CA LYS A 81 4.96 -13.06 8.26
C LYS A 81 5.05 -11.61 8.74
N LEU A 82 5.56 -10.70 7.92
CA LEU A 82 5.65 -9.28 8.29
C LEU A 82 4.28 -8.64 8.44
N LEU A 83 3.36 -8.91 7.52
CA LEU A 83 1.99 -8.42 7.63
C LEU A 83 1.35 -8.86 8.95
N LYS A 84 1.46 -10.16 9.27
CA LYS A 84 0.94 -10.72 10.52
C LYS A 84 1.63 -10.11 11.74
N ALA A 85 2.93 -9.85 11.67
CA ALA A 85 3.66 -9.21 12.76
C ALA A 85 3.21 -7.76 12.98
N ASP A 86 3.08 -6.96 11.91
CA ASP A 86 2.69 -5.56 12.01
C ASP A 86 1.23 -5.38 12.42
N VAL A 87 0.29 -6.12 11.84
CA VAL A 87 -1.14 -5.96 12.16
C VAL A 87 -1.51 -6.41 13.57
N ASN A 88 -0.73 -7.33 14.16
CA ASN A 88 -0.99 -7.84 15.51
C ASN A 88 -0.18 -7.10 16.59
N ILE A 89 0.53 -6.02 16.25
CA ILE A 89 1.31 -5.26 17.24
C ILE A 89 0.40 -4.42 18.15
N ASP A 90 -0.74 -3.95 17.64
CA ASP A 90 -1.73 -3.14 18.33
C ASP A 90 -3.08 -3.11 17.58
N ASP A 91 -4.14 -2.63 18.24
CA ASP A 91 -5.50 -2.57 17.69
C ASP A 91 -5.76 -1.35 16.78
N ARG A 92 -4.69 -0.69 16.29
CA ARG A 92 -4.79 0.57 15.52
C ARG A 92 -3.98 0.54 14.23
N THR A 93 -3.41 -0.62 13.89
CA THR A 93 -2.59 -0.81 12.69
C THR A 93 -3.41 -1.42 11.57
N MET A 94 -3.45 -0.74 10.42
CA MET A 94 -4.06 -1.18 9.18
C MET A 94 -2.98 -1.40 8.13
N ILE A 95 -3.21 -2.35 7.22
CA ILE A 95 -2.27 -2.71 6.16
C ILE A 95 -2.87 -2.41 4.80
N GLY A 96 -2.15 -1.62 4.00
CA GLY A 96 -2.56 -1.20 2.66
C GLY A 96 -1.89 -2.02 1.57
N PHE A 97 -2.71 -2.44 0.61
CA PHE A 97 -2.29 -3.09 -0.64
C PHE A 97 -2.71 -2.23 -1.82
N SER A 98 -1.79 -1.99 -2.76
CA SER A 98 -2.07 -1.23 -3.98
C SER A 98 -1.84 -2.09 -5.22
N ARG A 99 -0.58 -2.40 -5.57
CA ARG A 99 -0.24 -3.15 -6.80
C ARG A 99 -1.02 -4.45 -6.95
N TYR A 100 -1.05 -5.31 -5.93
CA TYR A 100 -1.82 -6.55 -6.00
C TYR A 100 -3.33 -6.34 -5.96
N PHE A 101 -3.83 -5.22 -5.43
CA PHE A 101 -5.26 -4.92 -5.52
C PHE A 101 -5.69 -4.67 -6.99
N THR A 102 -4.80 -4.15 -7.84
CA THR A 102 -5.11 -3.92 -9.27
C THR A 102 -5.46 -5.20 -10.03
N SER A 103 -4.84 -6.33 -9.68
CA SER A 103 -5.04 -7.63 -10.36
C SER A 103 -5.90 -8.62 -9.57
N ASN A 104 -6.30 -8.27 -8.36
CA ASN A 104 -7.08 -9.11 -7.46
C ASN A 104 -8.27 -8.31 -6.95
N PRO A 105 -9.36 -8.17 -7.74
CA PRO A 105 -10.57 -7.46 -7.30
C PRO A 105 -11.17 -8.04 -6.01
N ASP A 106 -10.89 -9.32 -5.74
CA ASP A 106 -11.26 -10.07 -4.55
C ASP A 106 -10.11 -10.25 -3.55
N LEU A 107 -9.10 -9.37 -3.56
CA LEU A 107 -7.88 -9.50 -2.73
C LEU A 107 -8.16 -9.80 -1.26
N ILE A 108 -9.17 -9.15 -0.67
CA ILE A 108 -9.53 -9.35 0.73
C ILE A 108 -9.93 -10.81 1.00
N GLU A 109 -10.73 -11.40 0.13
CA GLU A 109 -11.13 -12.81 0.26
C GLU A 109 -9.96 -13.76 0.03
N ARG A 110 -9.04 -13.40 -0.87
CA ARG A 110 -7.82 -14.19 -1.09
C ARG A 110 -6.92 -14.20 0.13
N LEU A 111 -6.63 -13.03 0.71
CA LEU A 111 -5.85 -12.93 1.94
C LEU A 111 -6.52 -13.67 3.10
N ARG A 112 -7.85 -13.54 3.24
CA ARG A 112 -8.62 -14.22 4.30
C ARG A 112 -8.56 -15.74 4.22
N LYS A 113 -8.55 -16.30 3.00
CA LYS A 113 -8.58 -17.76 2.75
C LYS A 113 -7.21 -18.35 2.41
N GLY A 114 -6.16 -17.53 2.31
CA GLY A 114 -4.83 -17.99 1.85
C GLY A 114 -4.82 -18.44 0.39
N LEU A 115 -5.60 -17.78 -0.48
CA LEU A 115 -5.65 -18.08 -1.91
C LEU A 115 -4.51 -17.38 -2.66
N GLU A 116 -4.10 -17.98 -3.78
CA GLU A 116 -3.04 -17.44 -4.63
C GLU A 116 -3.41 -16.06 -5.20
N LEU A 117 -2.45 -15.14 -5.15
CA LEU A 117 -2.60 -13.79 -5.70
C LEU A 117 -2.24 -13.80 -7.19
N THR A 118 -3.12 -13.26 -8.02
CA THR A 118 -2.85 -13.01 -9.44
C THR A 118 -1.76 -11.94 -9.57
N PRO A 119 -0.64 -12.20 -10.25
CA PRO A 119 0.39 -11.20 -10.48
C PRO A 119 -0.16 -9.96 -11.19
N TYR A 120 0.28 -8.78 -10.74
CA TYR A 120 -0.07 -7.53 -11.40
C TYR A 120 0.72 -7.32 -12.69
N VAL A 121 0.16 -6.54 -13.62
CA VAL A 121 0.80 -6.24 -14.91
C VAL A 121 1.19 -4.76 -14.95
N ARG A 122 2.45 -4.45 -14.59
CA ARG A 122 2.92 -3.06 -14.44
C ARG A 122 2.79 -2.23 -15.72
N SER A 123 2.95 -2.83 -16.90
CA SER A 123 2.80 -2.13 -18.19
C SER A 123 1.38 -1.60 -18.43
N LEU A 124 0.37 -2.12 -17.71
CA LEU A 124 -1.03 -1.72 -17.84
C LEU A 124 -1.49 -0.70 -16.78
N PHE A 125 -0.67 -0.39 -15.77
CA PHE A 125 -1.07 0.50 -14.65
C PHE A 125 -1.55 1.89 -15.10
N TYR A 126 -0.99 2.40 -16.19
CA TYR A 126 -1.32 3.72 -16.73
C TYR A 126 -1.85 3.62 -18.16
N ALA A 127 -2.35 2.44 -18.55
CA ALA A 127 -3.06 2.29 -19.81
C ALA A 127 -4.32 3.17 -19.81
N THR A 128 -4.66 3.74 -20.96
CA THR A 128 -5.84 4.61 -21.11
C THR A 128 -7.09 3.84 -21.56
N ASN A 129 -7.08 2.52 -21.37
CA ASN A 129 -8.10 1.58 -21.82
C ASN A 129 -8.46 0.57 -20.74
N ASN A 130 -9.47 -0.28 -20.99
CA ASN A 130 -9.99 -1.17 -19.96
C ASN A 130 -9.16 -2.47 -19.79
N ASN A 131 -8.25 -2.80 -20.72
CA ASN A 131 -7.41 -3.99 -20.63
C ASN A 131 -6.42 -3.86 -19.46
N GLY A 132 -6.48 -4.79 -18.51
CA GLY A 132 -5.72 -4.75 -17.27
C GLY A 132 -6.23 -3.73 -16.26
N TYR A 133 -7.44 -3.19 -16.45
CA TYR A 133 -8.12 -2.33 -15.49
C TYR A 133 -9.27 -3.08 -14.81
N ASN A 134 -10.36 -3.37 -15.52
CA ASN A 134 -11.50 -4.14 -15.00
C ASN A 134 -11.57 -5.58 -15.53
N THR A 135 -10.50 -6.07 -16.16
CA THR A 135 -10.50 -7.38 -16.84
C THR A 135 -9.90 -8.50 -16.00
N PHE A 136 -9.40 -8.23 -14.79
CA PHE A 136 -8.88 -9.28 -13.91
C PHE A 136 -10.02 -10.09 -13.29
N PRO A 137 -9.99 -11.44 -13.35
CA PRO A 137 -11.03 -12.26 -12.76
C PRO A 137 -10.82 -12.44 -11.24
N ASN A 138 -11.92 -12.74 -10.54
CA ASN A 138 -11.86 -13.28 -9.18
C ASN A 138 -11.15 -14.65 -9.19
N TYR A 139 -10.67 -15.09 -8.03
CA TYR A 139 -10.00 -16.38 -7.88
C TYR A 139 -10.90 -17.53 -8.38
N GLY A 140 -10.32 -18.44 -9.18
CA GLY A 140 -11.02 -19.59 -9.75
C GLY A 140 -12.07 -19.24 -10.81
N LYS A 141 -12.13 -18.00 -11.29
CA LYS A 141 -12.96 -17.60 -12.42
C LYS A 141 -12.12 -17.44 -13.68
N GLU A 142 -12.70 -17.82 -14.80
CA GLU A 142 -12.09 -17.60 -16.11
C GLU A 142 -12.18 -16.12 -16.52
N LEU A 143 -11.26 -15.72 -17.40
CA LEU A 143 -11.29 -14.40 -18.03
C LEU A 143 -12.57 -14.28 -18.87
N GLN A 144 -13.42 -13.30 -18.56
CA GLN A 144 -14.70 -13.10 -19.24
C GLN A 144 -14.63 -12.13 -20.44
N PHE A 145 -13.47 -11.52 -20.69
CA PHE A 145 -13.33 -10.45 -21.67
C PHE A 145 -12.27 -10.82 -22.73
N ASP A 146 -12.52 -10.43 -23.98
CA ASP A 146 -11.50 -10.45 -25.03
C ASP A 146 -10.51 -9.29 -24.83
N PRO A 147 -9.22 -9.55 -24.55
CA PRO A 147 -8.23 -8.50 -24.35
C PRO A 147 -8.16 -7.50 -25.52
N LYS A 148 -8.31 -7.95 -26.77
CA LYS A 148 -8.22 -7.07 -27.95
C LYS A 148 -9.41 -6.13 -28.06
N ALA A 149 -10.59 -6.56 -27.60
CA ALA A 149 -11.76 -5.70 -27.52
C ALA A 149 -11.58 -4.65 -26.42
N GLU A 150 -11.08 -5.06 -25.26
CA GLU A 150 -10.90 -4.17 -24.09
C GLU A 150 -9.77 -3.15 -24.28
N GLU A 151 -8.77 -3.44 -25.11
CA GLU A 151 -7.76 -2.47 -25.54
C GLU A 151 -8.34 -1.27 -26.29
N LYS A 152 -9.50 -1.43 -26.94
CA LYS A 152 -10.21 -0.37 -27.66
C LYS A 152 -11.22 0.35 -26.77
N ARG A 153 -11.62 -0.26 -25.65
CA ARG A 153 -12.61 0.31 -24.73
C ARG A 153 -11.99 1.45 -23.93
N ARG A 154 -12.53 2.66 -24.10
CA ARG A 154 -12.14 3.86 -23.34
C ARG A 154 -13.15 4.13 -22.22
N PRO A 155 -12.74 4.80 -21.14
CA PRO A 155 -13.68 5.30 -20.14
C PRO A 155 -14.74 6.17 -20.80
N VAL A 156 -16.00 5.94 -20.47
CA VAL A 156 -17.13 6.78 -20.86
C VAL A 156 -17.72 7.41 -19.63
N SER A 157 -18.18 8.65 -19.76
CA SER A 157 -18.86 9.32 -18.66
C SER A 157 -20.26 8.74 -18.46
N LEU A 158 -20.80 8.82 -17.24
CA LEU A 158 -22.13 8.32 -16.88
C LEU A 158 -23.27 9.32 -17.16
N ILE A 159 -23.03 10.31 -18.04
CA ILE A 159 -23.99 11.37 -18.41
C ILE A 159 -24.78 10.98 -19.65
#